data_AF-A0A0R3PLX7-F1
#
_entry.id   AF-A0A0R3PLX7-F1
#
_cell.length_a   1.000
_cell.length_b   1.000
_cell.length_c   1.000
_cell.angle_alpha   90.00
_cell.angle_beta   90.00
_cell.angle_gamma   90.00
#
_symmetry.space_group_name_H-M   'P 1'
#
loop_
_entity.id
_entity.type
_entity.pdbx_description
1 polymer ?
#
loop_
_entity_poly.entity_id
_entity_poly.type
_entity_poly.pdbx_seq_one_letter_code
_entity_poly.pdbx_strand_id
1 'polypeptide(L)'
;MEALDTQRDPIPYIEILRELYKNFTTKTSPFNDDINIDVKRGVRQGDTISPKLFTVTLENVMQRVEWDNIVKTGGRRLHHLRFADSIVLIRRNINQAEQMMADFDNACGKISHLINLPKMMFMRNALAACAPFTLNEINISECSRYVCLCREFKIMNDLGLEPAERQAKQRIRMVWW
;
A
#
# COMPACT_ATOMS: atom_id res chain seq x y z
N MET A 1 2.44 11.12 15.32
CA MET A 1 1.94 12.34 14.64
C MET A 1 2.97 12.99 13.71
N GLU A 2 4.23 12.53 13.67
CA GLU A 2 5.31 13.02 12.78
C GLU A 2 4.92 13.17 11.29
N ALA A 3 4.08 12.26 10.78
CA ALA A 3 3.61 12.33 9.40
C ALA A 3 2.78 13.60 9.10
N LEU A 4 1.96 14.06 10.07
CA LEU A 4 1.19 15.30 9.93
C LEU A 4 2.10 16.53 9.98
N ASP A 5 3.13 16.49 10.83
CA ASP A 5 4.13 17.56 10.92
C ASP A 5 4.88 17.72 9.59
N THR A 6 5.19 16.60 8.92
CA THR A 6 5.88 16.56 7.62
C THR A 6 5.03 17.12 6.48
N GLN A 7 3.70 16.92 6.53
CA GLN A 7 2.78 17.38 5.49
C GLN A 7 2.33 18.85 5.63
N ARG A 8 2.85 19.58 6.62
CA ARG A 8 2.52 20.99 6.90
C ARG A 8 1.04 21.21 7.24
N ASP A 9 0.40 20.24 7.89
CA ASP A 9 -0.93 20.45 8.45
C ASP A 9 -0.88 21.57 9.52
N PRO A 10 -1.96 22.35 9.73
CA PRO A 10 -1.92 23.46 10.68
C PRO A 10 -1.70 22.96 12.11
N ILE A 11 -0.70 23.55 12.78
CA ILE A 11 -0.23 23.16 14.12
C ILE A 11 -1.38 22.98 15.14
N PRO A 12 -2.39 23.88 15.22
CA PRO A 12 -3.48 23.72 16.19
C PRO A 12 -4.25 22.40 16.04
N TYR A 13 -4.43 21.90 14.82
CA TYR A 13 -5.11 20.62 14.60
C TYR A 13 -4.24 19.43 15.02
N ILE A 14 -2.93 19.52 14.79
CA ILE A 14 -1.97 18.47 15.19
C ILE A 14 -1.94 18.35 16.71
N GLU A 15 -1.96 19.47 17.43
CA GLU A 15 -1.99 19.50 18.90
C GLU A 15 -3.26 18.88 19.46
N ILE A 16 -4.43 19.23 18.91
CA ILE A 16 -5.71 18.62 19.29
C ILE A 16 -5.67 17.10 19.05
N LEU A 17 -5.18 16.67 17.89
CA LEU A 17 -5.06 15.24 17.57
C LEU A 17 -4.07 14.53 18.51
N ARG A 18 -2.94 15.16 18.87
CA ARG A 18 -1.99 14.59 19.82
C ARG A 18 -2.64 14.36 21.18
N GLU A 19 -3.39 15.33 21.69
CA GLU A 19 -4.09 15.18 22.97
C GLU A 19 -5.24 14.16 22.89
N LEU A 20 -6.00 14.12 21.80
CA LEU A 20 -7.07 13.12 21.61
C LEU A 20 -6.58 11.66 21.60
N TYR A 21 -5.36 11.44 21.11
CA TYR A 21 -4.73 10.11 21.03
C TYR A 21 -3.80 9.80 22.21
N LYS A 22 -3.63 10.74 23.16
CA LYS A 22 -2.79 10.57 24.33
C LYS A 22 -3.51 9.74 25.39
N ASN A 23 -2.86 8.68 25.87
CA ASN A 23 -3.39 7.77 26.90
C ASN A 23 -4.82 7.27 26.59
N PHE A 24 -5.13 7.07 25.31
CA PHE A 24 -6.46 6.67 24.87
C PHE A 24 -6.76 5.24 25.33
N THR A 25 -7.94 5.02 25.90
CA THR A 25 -8.45 3.68 26.25
C THR A 25 -9.72 3.39 25.45
N THR A 26 -9.91 2.14 25.06
CA THR A 26 -11.17 1.64 24.48
C THR A 26 -11.80 0.63 25.42
N LYS A 27 -13.12 0.61 25.47
CA LYS A 27 -13.89 -0.33 26.28
C LYS A 27 -14.55 -1.34 25.35
N THR A 28 -14.47 -2.62 25.71
CA THR A 28 -15.20 -3.70 25.04
C THR A 28 -15.82 -4.58 26.11
N SER A 29 -17.00 -5.15 25.83
CA SER A 29 -17.75 -5.95 26.81
C SER A 29 -18.05 -7.35 26.28
N PRO A 30 -17.03 -8.20 26.01
CA PRO A 30 -17.27 -9.58 25.64
C PRO A 30 -17.94 -10.31 26.82
N PHE A 31 -19.04 -11.01 26.55
CA PHE A 31 -19.78 -11.81 27.54
C PHE A 31 -20.28 -11.03 28.78
N ASN A 32 -20.62 -9.75 28.61
CA ASN A 32 -21.09 -8.82 29.67
C ASN A 32 -20.04 -8.39 30.71
N ASP A 33 -18.76 -8.73 30.50
CA ASP A 33 -17.68 -8.24 31.34
C ASP A 33 -16.95 -7.08 30.66
N ASP A 34 -16.86 -5.95 31.37
CA ASP A 34 -16.22 -4.74 30.86
C ASP A 34 -14.69 -4.85 30.91
N ILE A 35 -14.07 -4.83 29.73
CA ILE A 35 -12.61 -4.81 29.57
C ILE A 35 -12.19 -3.45 29.02
N ASN A 36 -11.33 -2.76 29.78
CA ASN A 36 -10.66 -1.55 29.32
C ASN A 36 -9.31 -1.92 28.70
N ILE A 37 -9.10 -1.51 27.46
CA ILE A 37 -7.88 -1.74 26.69
C ILE A 37 -7.17 -0.40 26.48
N ASP A 38 -5.94 -0.31 26.93
CA ASP A 38 -5.07 0.84 26.68
C ASP A 38 -4.54 0.77 25.24
N VAL A 39 -4.95 1.75 24.43
CA VAL A 39 -4.64 1.78 23.00
C VAL A 39 -3.31 2.47 22.80
N LYS A 40 -2.27 1.68 22.58
CA LYS A 40 -0.91 2.19 22.34
C LYS A 40 -0.64 2.59 20.90
N ARG A 41 -1.35 2.01 19.93
CA ARG A 41 -1.11 2.18 18.48
C ARG A 41 -2.40 2.03 17.68
N GLY A 42 -2.39 2.60 16.48
CA GLY A 42 -3.48 2.48 15.51
C GLY A 42 -4.37 3.71 15.44
N VAL A 43 -5.35 3.65 14.56
CA VAL A 43 -6.42 4.65 14.39
C VAL A 43 -7.76 4.01 14.74
N ARG A 44 -8.75 4.81 15.13
CA ARG A 44 -10.07 4.31 15.56
C ARG A 44 -10.89 3.89 14.34
N GLN A 45 -11.26 2.62 14.24
CA GLN A 45 -12.19 2.19 13.19
C GLN A 45 -13.55 2.86 13.40
N GLY A 46 -14.14 3.40 12.34
CA GLY A 46 -15.42 4.11 12.39
C GLY A 46 -15.32 5.61 12.73
N ASP A 47 -14.13 6.11 13.10
CA ASP A 47 -13.91 7.54 13.31
C ASP A 47 -13.65 8.25 11.97
N THR A 48 -14.30 9.40 11.76
CA THR A 48 -14.26 10.19 10.53
C THR A 48 -12.84 10.62 10.15
N ILE A 49 -11.95 10.87 11.13
CA ILE A 49 -10.58 11.33 10.85
C ILE A 49 -9.58 10.20 10.62
N SER A 50 -9.90 8.98 11.06
CA SER A 50 -9.01 7.82 10.97
C SER A 50 -8.56 7.48 9.55
N PRO A 51 -9.42 7.52 8.50
CA PRO A 51 -8.99 7.31 7.13
C PRO A 51 -7.91 8.32 6.68
N LYS A 52 -8.03 9.58 7.08
CA LYS A 52 -7.04 10.62 6.76
C LYS A 52 -5.72 10.35 7.49
N LEU A 53 -5.77 10.06 8.79
CA LEU A 53 -4.58 9.73 9.59
C LEU A 53 -3.83 8.50 9.03
N PHE A 54 -4.58 7.46 8.65
CA PHE A 54 -4.03 6.27 8.01
C PHE A 54 -3.37 6.60 6.67
N THR A 55 -4.06 7.38 5.82
CA THR A 55 -3.55 7.76 4.50
C THR A 55 -2.28 8.62 4.59
N VAL A 56 -2.25 9.60 5.49
CA VAL A 56 -1.07 10.46 5.73
C VAL A 56 0.11 9.64 6.24
N THR A 57 -0.14 8.71 7.15
CA THR A 57 0.90 7.81 7.67
C THR A 57 1.47 6.94 6.55
N LEU A 58 0.61 6.36 5.71
CA LEU A 58 1.02 5.55 4.57
C LEU A 58 1.76 6.37 3.51
N GLU A 59 1.37 7.61 3.29
CA GLU A 59 2.07 8.53 2.39
C GLU A 59 3.47 8.88 2.90
N ASN A 60 3.63 9.13 4.19
CA ASN A 60 4.94 9.34 4.81
C ASN A 60 5.87 8.12 4.66
N VAL A 61 5.34 6.89 4.72
CA VAL A 61 6.12 5.67 4.39
C VAL A 61 6.53 5.67 2.93
N MET A 62 5.58 5.92 2.03
CA MET A 62 5.83 5.92 0.59
C MET A 62 6.87 6.96 0.17
N GLN A 63 6.90 8.13 0.81
CA GLN A 63 7.91 9.16 0.56
C GLN A 63 9.34 8.76 0.98
N ARG A 64 9.48 7.77 1.87
CA ARG A 64 10.78 7.28 2.36
C ARG A 64 11.34 6.12 1.54
N VAL A 65 10.55 5.54 0.64
CA VAL A 65 10.99 4.50 -0.29
C VAL A 65 11.58 5.15 -1.53
N GLU A 66 12.69 4.64 -2.04
CA GLU A 66 13.30 5.12 -3.28
C GLU A 66 12.56 4.54 -4.50
N TRP A 67 12.18 5.41 -5.44
CA TRP A 67 11.33 5.06 -6.58
C TRP A 67 12.08 5.04 -7.91
N ASP A 68 13.40 4.99 -7.94
CA ASP A 68 14.15 5.01 -9.19
C ASP A 68 13.87 3.80 -10.10
N ASN A 69 14.11 3.95 -11.42
CA ASN A 69 13.85 2.94 -12.47
C ASN A 69 12.36 2.60 -12.73
N ILE A 70 11.60 3.65 -12.98
CA ILE A 70 10.15 3.70 -13.11
C ILE A 70 9.62 3.04 -14.40
N VAL A 71 8.55 2.26 -14.30
CA VAL A 71 7.75 1.88 -15.48
C VAL A 71 7.08 3.12 -16.04
N LYS A 72 7.52 3.55 -17.23
CA LYS A 72 6.90 4.62 -18.00
C LYS A 72 5.85 4.01 -18.93
N THR A 73 4.59 4.42 -18.78
CA THR A 73 3.48 4.03 -19.68
C THR A 73 2.86 5.29 -20.26
N GLY A 74 2.94 5.47 -21.59
CA GLY A 74 2.36 6.64 -22.26
C GLY A 74 2.88 8.00 -21.76
N GLY A 75 4.17 8.09 -21.41
CA GLY A 75 4.79 9.30 -20.87
C GLY A 75 4.55 9.55 -19.38
N ARG A 76 3.69 8.75 -18.72
CA ARG A 76 3.44 8.84 -17.28
C ARG A 76 4.24 7.78 -16.52
N ARG A 77 4.71 8.16 -15.33
CA ARG A 77 5.42 7.31 -14.38
C ARG A 77 4.39 6.53 -13.56
N LEU A 78 4.32 5.20 -13.73
CA LEU A 78 3.39 4.34 -12.99
C LEU A 78 4.17 3.44 -12.04
N HIS A 79 3.88 3.55 -10.75
CA HIS A 79 4.62 2.85 -9.70
C HIS A 79 3.76 2.08 -8.74
N HIS A 80 2.63 2.70 -8.36
CA HIS A 80 1.75 2.12 -7.38
C HIS A 80 0.30 2.52 -7.60
N LEU A 81 -0.59 1.59 -7.31
CA LEU A 81 -2.00 1.87 -7.07
C LEU A 81 -2.23 1.69 -5.57
N ARG A 82 -2.87 2.68 -4.93
CA ARG A 82 -3.22 2.61 -3.51
C ARG A 82 -4.70 2.84 -3.34
N PHE A 83 -5.34 1.95 -2.59
CA PHE A 83 -6.70 2.17 -2.11
C PHE A 83 -6.82 1.62 -0.70
N ALA A 84 -7.18 2.50 0.24
CA ALA A 84 -7.18 2.19 1.67
C ALA A 84 -5.86 1.50 2.09
N ASP A 85 -5.94 0.24 2.50
CA ASP A 85 -4.84 -0.62 2.94
C ASP A 85 -4.19 -1.44 1.81
N SER A 86 -4.77 -1.44 0.62
CA SER A 86 -4.29 -2.24 -0.52
C SER A 86 -3.32 -1.44 -1.40
N ILE A 87 -2.17 -2.04 -1.69
CA ILE A 87 -1.09 -1.43 -2.47
C ILE A 87 -0.64 -2.40 -3.55
N VAL A 88 -0.63 -1.94 -4.80
CA VAL A 88 -0.03 -2.66 -5.93
C VAL A 88 1.25 -1.94 -6.29
N LEU A 89 2.39 -2.64 -6.39
CA LEU A 89 3.66 -2.09 -6.85
C LEU A 89 4.02 -2.65 -8.23
N ILE A 90 4.58 -1.81 -9.10
CA ILE A 90 4.89 -2.17 -10.48
C ILE A 90 6.38 -1.91 -10.78
N ARG A 91 7.06 -2.93 -11.32
CA ARG A 91 8.48 -2.92 -11.71
C ARG A 91 8.72 -3.71 -12.99
N ARG A 92 9.89 -3.51 -13.61
CA ARG A 92 10.25 -4.14 -14.89
C ARG A 92 10.84 -5.54 -14.75
N ASN A 93 11.45 -5.84 -13.61
CA ASN A 93 12.04 -7.14 -13.34
C ASN A 93 11.86 -7.51 -11.86
N ILE A 94 12.04 -8.80 -11.57
CA ILE A 94 11.84 -9.40 -10.24
C ILE A 94 12.81 -8.79 -9.22
N ASN A 95 14.09 -8.70 -9.53
CA ASN A 95 15.09 -8.17 -8.59
C ASN A 95 14.78 -6.74 -8.13
N GLN A 96 14.32 -5.87 -9.05
CA GLN A 96 13.90 -4.51 -8.72
C GLN A 96 12.62 -4.48 -7.87
N ALA A 97 11.71 -5.44 -8.10
CA ALA A 97 10.50 -5.58 -7.31
C ALA A 97 10.80 -6.10 -5.90
N GLU A 98 11.72 -7.06 -5.75
CA GLU A 98 12.18 -7.58 -4.46
C GLU A 98 12.88 -6.49 -3.63
N GLN A 99 13.83 -5.77 -4.23
CA GLN A 99 14.52 -4.66 -3.57
C GLN A 99 13.54 -3.60 -3.08
N MET A 100 12.62 -3.19 -3.96
CA MET A 100 11.60 -2.21 -3.62
C MET A 100 10.69 -2.69 -2.48
N MET A 101 10.31 -3.97 -2.48
CA MET A 101 9.49 -4.53 -1.42
C MET A 101 10.25 -4.59 -0.10
N ALA A 102 11.54 -4.89 -0.11
CA ALA A 102 12.39 -4.85 1.08
C ALA A 102 12.51 -3.43 1.65
N ASP A 103 12.71 -2.43 0.79
CA ASP A 103 12.75 -1.02 1.20
C ASP A 103 11.40 -0.57 1.78
N PHE A 104 10.30 -1.00 1.17
CA PHE A 104 8.95 -0.72 1.64
C PHE A 104 8.66 -1.40 3.00
N ASP A 105 9.05 -2.67 3.17
CA ASP A 105 8.91 -3.40 4.43
C ASP A 105 9.71 -2.75 5.56
N ASN A 106 10.96 -2.36 5.28
CA ASN A 106 11.79 -1.62 6.22
C ASN A 106 11.15 -0.27 6.61
N ALA A 107 10.64 0.48 5.63
CA ALA A 107 9.96 1.75 5.89
C ALA A 107 8.67 1.56 6.72
N CYS A 108 7.92 0.49 6.48
CA CYS A 108 6.74 0.11 7.29
C CYS A 108 7.14 -0.27 8.72
N GLY A 109 8.20 -1.05 8.90
CA GLY A 109 8.72 -1.46 10.21
C GLY A 109 9.05 -0.27 11.11
N LYS A 110 9.59 0.82 10.55
CA LYS A 110 9.90 2.06 11.29
C LYS A 110 8.68 2.72 11.93
N ILE A 111 7.50 2.57 11.33
CA ILE A 111 6.24 3.09 11.88
C ILE A 111 5.40 1.99 12.56
N SER A 112 6.00 0.82 12.79
CA SER A 112 5.31 -0.37 13.32
C SER A 112 4.08 -0.78 12.51
N HIS A 113 4.10 -0.49 11.21
CA HIS A 113 3.14 -1.03 10.27
C HIS A 113 3.70 -2.35 9.74
N LEU A 114 2.88 -3.39 9.72
CA LEU A 114 3.30 -4.71 9.25
C LEU A 114 2.65 -4.99 7.91
N ILE A 115 3.48 -5.35 6.94
CA ILE A 115 2.99 -5.91 5.67
C ILE A 115 2.38 -7.28 5.97
N ASN A 116 1.18 -7.52 5.44
CA ASN A 116 0.52 -8.81 5.56
C ASN A 116 1.10 -9.80 4.54
N LEU A 117 2.23 -10.41 4.87
CA LEU A 117 2.94 -11.36 4.00
C LEU A 117 2.04 -12.49 3.47
N PRO A 118 1.17 -13.13 4.28
CA PRO A 118 0.24 -14.16 3.76
C PRO A 118 -0.72 -13.70 2.68
N LYS A 119 -1.08 -12.40 2.66
CA LYS A 119 -1.95 -11.81 1.63
C LYS A 119 -1.18 -11.23 0.45
N MET A 120 0.15 -11.21 0.53
CA MET A 120 0.98 -10.70 -0.53
C MET A 120 1.02 -11.71 -1.68
N MET A 121 0.84 -11.20 -2.89
CA MET A 121 0.94 -11.98 -4.12
C MET A 121 1.68 -11.15 -5.15
N PHE A 122 2.38 -11.81 -6.06
CA PHE A 122 2.98 -11.16 -7.21
C PHE A 122 2.39 -11.69 -8.51
N MET A 123 2.48 -10.88 -9.56
CA MET A 123 2.09 -11.25 -10.92
C MET A 123 3.21 -10.87 -11.88
N ARG A 124 3.41 -11.67 -12.93
CA ARG A 124 4.37 -11.40 -14.00
C ARG A 124 3.78 -11.69 -15.37
N ASN A 125 4.35 -11.09 -16.41
CA ASN A 125 4.00 -11.40 -17.80
C ASN A 125 4.92 -12.48 -18.38
N ALA A 126 4.55 -13.03 -19.53
CA ALA A 126 5.36 -14.01 -20.27
C ALA A 126 6.77 -13.51 -20.66
N LEU A 127 7.00 -12.19 -20.66
CA LEU A 127 8.30 -11.59 -20.97
C LEU A 127 9.23 -11.52 -19.74
N ALA A 128 8.69 -11.67 -18.53
CA ALA A 128 9.47 -11.64 -17.31
C ALA A 128 10.17 -12.99 -17.09
N ALA A 129 11.35 -12.94 -16.47
CA ALA A 129 12.09 -14.15 -16.13
C ALA A 129 11.26 -15.10 -15.26
N CYS A 130 11.40 -16.41 -15.52
CA CYS A 130 10.83 -17.46 -14.70
C CYS A 130 11.65 -17.66 -13.41
N ALA A 131 11.72 -16.63 -12.56
CA ALA A 131 12.40 -16.67 -11.26
C ALA A 131 11.39 -16.65 -10.10
N PRO A 132 11.74 -17.19 -8.92
CA PRO A 132 10.96 -17.00 -7.70
C PRO A 132 10.97 -15.52 -7.29
N PHE A 133 9.95 -15.12 -6.53
CA PHE A 133 9.89 -13.81 -5.88
C PHE A 133 9.95 -14.03 -4.37
N THR A 134 10.93 -13.43 -3.72
CA THR A 134 11.19 -13.58 -2.29
C THR A 134 11.18 -12.23 -1.58
N LEU A 135 10.67 -12.23 -0.34
CA LEU A 135 10.78 -11.10 0.57
C LEU A 135 11.20 -11.66 1.94
N ASN A 136 12.32 -11.18 2.47
CA ASN A 136 12.90 -11.71 3.72
C ASN A 136 13.04 -13.24 3.72
N GLU A 137 13.55 -13.79 2.61
CA GLU A 137 13.73 -15.24 2.37
C GLU A 137 12.42 -16.06 2.29
N ILE A 138 11.25 -15.40 2.35
CA ILE A 138 9.95 -16.04 2.20
C ILE A 138 9.50 -15.94 0.75
N ASN A 139 9.18 -17.09 0.14
CA ASN A 139 8.60 -17.16 -1.19
C ASN A 139 7.18 -16.56 -1.19
N ILE A 140 6.97 -15.55 -2.03
CA ILE A 140 5.66 -14.95 -2.24
C ILE A 140 4.92 -15.74 -3.32
N SER A 141 3.62 -15.96 -3.13
CA SER A 141 2.81 -16.70 -4.09
C SER A 141 2.59 -15.91 -5.39
N GLU A 142 2.73 -16.59 -6.53
CA GLU A 142 2.36 -16.05 -7.85
C GLU A 142 0.85 -16.18 -8.06
N CYS A 143 0.20 -15.15 -8.60
CA CYS A 143 -1.20 -15.22 -9.02
C CYS A 143 -1.40 -14.85 -10.49
N SER A 144 -2.39 -15.47 -11.11
CA SER A 144 -2.79 -15.20 -12.51
C SER A 144 -3.81 -14.07 -12.64
N ARG A 145 -4.45 -13.70 -11.53
CA ARG A 145 -5.54 -12.74 -11.45
C ARG A 145 -5.47 -12.00 -10.11
N TYR A 146 -5.64 -10.69 -10.16
CA TYR A 146 -5.81 -9.85 -8.97
C TYR A 146 -7.06 -8.99 -9.10
N VAL A 147 -7.88 -8.89 -8.05
CA VAL A 147 -9.06 -8.02 -8.05
C VAL A 147 -8.83 -6.86 -7.09
N CYS A 148 -8.83 -5.64 -7.62
CA CYS A 148 -8.76 -4.42 -6.82
C CYS A 148 -9.92 -3.51 -7.21
N LEU A 149 -10.65 -2.98 -6.21
CA LEU A 149 -11.79 -2.09 -6.43
C LEU A 149 -12.87 -2.67 -7.36
N CYS A 150 -13.22 -3.94 -7.15
CA CYS A 150 -14.15 -4.70 -8.00
C CYS A 150 -13.72 -4.81 -9.47
N ARG A 151 -12.45 -4.50 -9.79
CA ARG A 151 -11.88 -4.64 -11.12
C ARG A 151 -10.80 -5.70 -11.13
N GLU A 152 -10.92 -6.57 -12.13
CA GLU A 152 -9.98 -7.66 -12.35
C GLU A 152 -8.80 -7.19 -13.20
N PHE A 153 -7.60 -7.43 -12.67
CA PHE A 153 -6.34 -7.30 -13.36
C PHE A 153 -5.89 -8.70 -13.80
N LYS A 154 -5.76 -8.86 -15.12
CA LYS A 154 -5.08 -9.99 -15.74
C LYS A 154 -3.89 -9.45 -16.51
N ILE A 155 -2.75 -10.11 -16.39
CA ILE A 155 -1.62 -9.85 -17.27
C ILE A 155 -1.85 -10.64 -18.55
N MET A 156 -1.94 -9.95 -19.69
CA MET A 156 -2.06 -10.60 -21.00
C MET A 156 -0.72 -11.20 -21.40
N ASN A 157 -0.74 -12.48 -21.78
CA ASN A 157 0.41 -13.22 -22.30
C ASN A 157 0.45 -13.26 -23.85
N ASP A 158 -0.57 -12.71 -24.52
CA ASP A 158 -0.68 -12.79 -25.98
C ASP A 158 0.20 -11.74 -26.67
N LEU A 159 1.07 -12.22 -27.56
CA LEU A 159 1.91 -11.46 -28.48
C LEU A 159 1.12 -10.72 -29.59
N GLY A 160 -0.21 -10.60 -29.44
CA GLY A 160 -1.06 -9.86 -30.36
C GLY A 160 -0.85 -8.37 -30.20
N LEU A 161 -0.30 -7.73 -31.24
CA LEU A 161 -0.06 -6.29 -31.41
C LEU A 161 -1.36 -5.44 -31.40
N GLU A 162 -2.10 -5.47 -30.30
CA GLU A 162 -2.98 -4.38 -29.88
C GLU A 162 -2.45 -3.95 -28.51
N PRO A 163 -1.96 -2.71 -28.34
CA PRO A 163 -1.01 -2.43 -27.27
C PRO A 163 -1.68 -2.67 -25.92
N ALA A 164 -1.11 -3.54 -25.09
CA ALA A 164 -1.41 -3.60 -23.65
C ALA A 164 -1.40 -2.18 -23.02
N GLU A 165 -0.66 -1.24 -23.63
CA GLU A 165 -0.71 0.19 -23.35
C GLU A 165 -2.04 0.88 -23.65
N ARG A 166 -2.75 0.59 -24.76
CA ARG A 166 -4.07 1.17 -25.09
C ARG A 166 -5.13 0.73 -24.09
N GLN A 167 -5.12 -0.55 -23.71
CA GLN A 167 -6.07 -1.07 -22.72
C GLN A 167 -5.71 -0.65 -21.29
N ALA A 168 -4.43 -0.59 -20.92
CA ALA A 168 -4.00 0.02 -19.67
C ALA A 168 -4.33 1.52 -19.62
N LYS A 169 -4.15 2.26 -20.73
CA LYS A 169 -4.56 3.67 -20.86
C LYS A 169 -6.08 3.84 -20.74
N GLN A 170 -6.89 3.00 -21.39
CA GLN A 170 -8.36 3.02 -21.27
C GLN A 170 -8.84 2.61 -19.87
N ARG A 171 -8.18 1.65 -19.21
CA ARG A 171 -8.54 1.18 -17.87
C ARG A 171 -8.09 2.14 -16.77
N ILE A 172 -6.96 2.82 -16.92
CA ILE A 172 -6.50 3.91 -16.03
C ILE A 172 -7.38 5.16 -16.23
N ARG A 173 -7.79 5.48 -17.47
CA ARG A 173 -8.74 6.58 -17.78
C ARG A 173 -10.16 6.39 -17.24
N MET A 174 -10.52 5.20 -16.74
CA MET A 174 -11.82 4.95 -16.12
C MET A 174 -11.73 4.78 -14.60
N VAL A 175 -10.54 4.89 -14.02
CA VAL A 175 -10.29 4.96 -12.56
C VAL A 175 -10.00 6.40 -12.14
N TRP A 176 -9.57 7.24 -13.08
CA TRP A 176 -9.50 8.69 -12.97
C TRP A 176 -10.63 9.28 -13.80
N TRP A 177 -11.39 10.23 -13.27
CA TRP A 177 -12.20 11.12 -14.12
C TRP A 177 -11.31 11.82 -15.15
#